data_AF-A0A2W2BWK1-F1
#
_entry.id   AF-A0A2W2BWK1-F1
#
_cell.length_a   1.000
_cell.length_b   1.000
_cell.length_c   1.000
_cell.angle_alpha   90.00
_cell.angle_beta   90.00
_cell.angle_gamma   90.00
#
_symmetry.space_group_name_H-M   'P 1'
#
loop_
_entity.id
_entity.type
_entity.pdbx_description
1 polymer ?
#
loop_
_entity_poly.entity_id
_entity_poly.type
_entity_poly.pdbx_seq_one_letter_code
_entity_poly.pdbx_strand_id
1 'polypeptide(L)'
;MTTRASIRFLRNGHIVELTHVPPMRTVLDYLRLDERARGTKEGCNEGDCGACTVAVGSLKHGKLVYEPVNACILLVGQLDGKELVTVDDLADGHTLHPVQQALVDTHGSQCGFCTPGFVMSLFTLYQQGGAPTRDEIATHVAGNLCRCTGYRPIIDAAQACCTGKAADRWAKGAKEAARRLAALDDGADVFVGSAESFIARPAQAATLARLAAENPDATIVSGATDVGLWITKQMRQLPKIILTGGVKDLHKVEDGKDRVTLGAAATYAEATPALSAIDPDLAEVLRRLGSTQVRASGTVGGNIANGSPIGDTPPMLIALGATLTLRHGDTERSLPLEDFFIAYGKQDRKPGELVWRIDVPKLKPNEAFRAYKISKRFDQDISAVMAAFSFTLAGRKLSAARIAFGGMAATPKRGRETEAALQGVSLDQPATWDAAIAALAKDFQPISDMRASAAYRIEVAQGLLRKALLELAGAAETRVLANRKAVA
;
A
#
# COMPACT_ATOMS: atom_id res chain seq x y z
N MET A 1 12.44 -29.00 12.34
CA MET A 1 12.16 -27.96 11.32
C MET A 1 13.49 -27.40 10.88
N THR A 2 13.70 -27.19 9.58
CA THR A 2 14.98 -26.73 9.04
C THR A 2 15.01 -25.21 9.03
N THR A 3 15.98 -24.62 9.72
CA THR A 3 16.30 -23.19 9.63
C THR A 3 17.44 -23.00 8.64
N ARG A 4 17.26 -22.11 7.66
CA ARG A 4 18.28 -21.77 6.67
C ARG A 4 19.01 -20.48 7.05
N ALA A 5 20.33 -20.51 6.94
CA ALA A 5 21.21 -19.39 7.29
C ALA A 5 21.64 -18.53 6.07
N SER A 6 20.78 -18.44 5.06
CA SER A 6 21.04 -17.65 3.86
C SER A 6 19.74 -17.11 3.28
N ILE A 7 19.80 -16.04 2.49
CA ILE A 7 18.71 -15.51 1.66
C ILE A 7 18.93 -16.00 0.23
N ARG A 8 17.89 -16.54 -0.42
CA ARG A 8 17.97 -17.10 -1.77
C ARG A 8 16.92 -16.51 -2.68
N PHE A 9 17.32 -15.99 -3.84
CA PHE A 9 16.42 -15.38 -4.82
C PHE A 9 16.93 -15.58 -6.24
N LEU A 10 16.04 -15.45 -7.23
CA LEU A 10 16.36 -15.56 -8.65
C LEU A 10 16.80 -14.19 -9.19
N ARG A 11 17.93 -14.16 -9.90
CA ARG A 11 18.43 -12.97 -10.58
C ARG A 11 19.13 -13.39 -11.86
N ASN A 12 18.73 -12.80 -13.00
CA ASN A 12 19.26 -13.13 -14.33
C ASN A 12 19.27 -14.64 -14.64
N GLY A 13 18.22 -15.35 -14.22
CA GLY A 13 18.12 -16.79 -14.42
C GLY A 13 19.04 -17.63 -13.51
N HIS A 14 19.72 -17.04 -12.53
CA HIS A 14 20.56 -17.75 -11.57
C HIS A 14 20.03 -17.58 -10.13
N ILE A 15 20.19 -18.63 -9.32
CA ILE A 15 19.91 -18.53 -7.88
C ILE A 15 21.10 -17.80 -7.24
N VAL A 16 20.81 -16.64 -6.65
CA VAL A 16 21.75 -15.92 -5.79
C VAL A 16 21.51 -16.39 -4.36
N GLU A 17 22.60 -16.73 -3.65
CA GLU A 17 22.56 -17.12 -2.25
C GLU A 17 23.46 -16.18 -1.43
N LEU A 18 22.88 -15.50 -0.45
CA LEU A 18 23.57 -14.56 0.43
C LEU A 18 23.57 -15.08 1.86
N THR A 19 24.76 -15.41 2.38
CA THR A 19 24.95 -15.90 3.76
C THR A 19 25.25 -14.79 4.77
N HIS A 20 25.60 -13.60 4.29
CA HIS A 20 25.96 -12.45 5.12
C HIS A 20 25.20 -11.21 4.63
N VAL A 21 24.06 -10.92 5.24
CA VAL A 21 23.21 -9.78 4.86
C VAL A 21 22.94 -8.94 6.10
N PRO A 22 23.40 -7.67 6.15
CA PRO A 22 23.00 -6.76 7.21
C PRO A 22 21.47 -6.59 7.24
N PRO A 23 20.81 -6.58 8.41
CA PRO A 23 19.35 -6.57 8.50
C PRO A 23 18.68 -5.44 7.71
N MET A 24 19.29 -4.25 7.75
CA MET A 24 18.77 -3.05 7.09
C MET A 24 19.23 -2.87 5.64
N ARG A 25 19.93 -3.84 5.05
CA ARG A 25 20.45 -3.71 3.69
C ARG A 25 19.29 -3.53 2.71
N THR A 26 19.19 -2.35 2.09
CA THR A 26 18.20 -2.07 1.05
C THR A 26 18.60 -2.74 -0.25
N VAL A 27 17.62 -3.08 -1.09
CA VAL A 27 17.86 -3.64 -2.42
C VAL A 27 18.59 -2.62 -3.31
N LEU A 28 18.31 -1.32 -3.15
CA LEU A 28 19.01 -0.27 -3.88
C LEU A 28 20.51 -0.24 -3.56
N ASP A 29 20.87 -0.31 -2.28
CA ASP A 29 22.27 -0.33 -1.85
C ASP A 29 22.96 -1.62 -2.29
N TYR A 30 22.28 -2.76 -2.18
CA TYR A 30 22.80 -4.04 -2.68
C TYR A 30 23.14 -3.95 -4.18
N LEU A 31 22.21 -3.48 -5.01
CA LEU A 31 22.43 -3.35 -6.45
C LEU A 31 23.60 -2.40 -6.76
N ARG A 32 23.64 -1.22 -6.13
CA ARG A 32 24.57 -0.15 -6.51
C ARG A 32 25.96 -0.28 -5.89
N LEU A 33 26.01 -0.70 -4.62
CA LEU A 33 27.23 -0.76 -3.84
C LEU A 33 27.90 -2.13 -3.93
N ASP A 34 27.11 -3.20 -3.87
CA ASP A 34 27.63 -4.56 -3.80
C ASP A 34 27.77 -5.15 -5.22
N GLU A 35 26.70 -5.17 -6.02
CA GLU A 35 26.74 -5.70 -7.40
C GLU A 35 27.32 -4.72 -8.43
N ARG A 36 27.34 -3.42 -8.11
CA ARG A 36 27.67 -2.34 -9.05
C ARG A 36 26.73 -2.25 -10.27
N ALA A 37 25.54 -2.84 -10.19
CA ALA A 37 24.43 -2.61 -11.12
C ALA A 37 23.80 -1.23 -10.86
N ARG A 38 24.24 -0.23 -11.63
CA ARG A 38 23.97 1.19 -11.36
C ARG A 38 22.83 1.78 -12.20
N GLY A 39 22.14 0.99 -13.01
CA GLY A 39 20.98 1.44 -13.80
C GLY A 39 19.84 1.92 -12.91
N THR A 40 19.54 1.19 -11.82
CA THR A 40 18.60 1.64 -10.79
C THR A 40 19.15 2.84 -10.01
N LYS A 41 18.35 3.90 -9.86
CA LYS A 41 18.80 5.20 -9.33
C LYS A 41 18.25 5.53 -7.95
N GLU A 42 19.03 6.24 -7.16
CA GLU A 42 18.56 6.90 -5.95
C GLU A 42 18.13 8.34 -6.30
N GLY A 43 16.85 8.66 -6.13
CA GLY A 43 16.33 10.02 -6.35
C GLY A 43 15.88 10.70 -5.06
N CYS A 44 14.91 10.10 -4.36
CA CYS A 44 14.37 10.61 -3.10
C CYS A 44 14.75 9.78 -1.88
N ASN A 45 14.97 8.46 -2.05
CA ASN A 45 15.24 7.50 -0.97
C ASN A 45 14.11 7.39 0.10
N GLU A 46 12.85 7.53 -0.32
CA GLU A 46 11.65 7.42 0.55
C GLU A 46 10.43 6.83 -0.17
N GLY A 47 10.64 6.21 -1.34
CA GLY A 47 9.56 5.58 -2.12
C GLY A 47 8.70 6.54 -2.97
N ASP A 48 8.92 7.86 -2.91
CA ASP A 48 8.02 8.84 -3.55
C ASP A 48 8.29 9.08 -5.06
N CYS A 49 9.57 9.05 -5.49
CA CYS A 49 9.92 9.47 -6.86
C CYS A 49 9.93 8.35 -7.91
N GLY A 50 9.94 7.08 -7.50
CA GLY A 50 9.96 5.93 -8.40
C GLY A 50 11.24 5.73 -9.24
N ALA A 51 12.28 6.56 -9.11
CA ALA A 51 13.53 6.41 -9.88
C ALA A 51 14.28 5.10 -9.55
N CYS A 52 14.01 4.52 -8.38
CA CYS A 52 14.53 3.24 -7.91
C CYS A 52 13.61 2.05 -8.22
N THR A 53 12.61 2.20 -9.09
CA THR A 53 11.66 1.12 -9.37
C THR A 53 12.40 -0.08 -9.98
N VAL A 54 12.17 -1.25 -9.40
CA VAL A 54 12.56 -2.57 -9.91
C VAL A 54 11.31 -3.44 -10.02
N ALA A 55 11.39 -4.56 -10.72
CA ALA A 55 10.31 -5.54 -10.75
C ALA A 55 10.64 -6.73 -9.86
N VAL A 56 9.71 -7.10 -8.98
CA VAL A 56 9.80 -8.32 -8.16
C VAL A 56 8.82 -9.35 -8.71
N GLY A 57 9.37 -10.47 -9.18
CA GLY A 57 8.62 -11.63 -9.63
C GLY A 57 8.28 -12.55 -8.46
N SER A 58 7.01 -12.96 -8.35
CA SER A 58 6.57 -13.92 -7.36
C SER A 58 5.46 -14.82 -7.87
N LEU A 59 5.30 -15.99 -7.26
CA LEU A 59 4.20 -16.88 -7.57
C LEU A 59 2.91 -16.43 -6.86
N LYS A 60 1.90 -16.05 -7.65
CA LYS A 60 0.53 -15.81 -7.19
C LYS A 60 -0.39 -16.82 -7.85
N HIS A 61 -1.07 -17.65 -7.06
CA HIS A 61 -1.92 -18.75 -7.57
C HIS A 61 -1.20 -19.65 -8.60
N GLY A 62 0.08 -19.97 -8.34
CA GLY A 62 0.91 -20.79 -9.23
C GLY A 62 1.40 -20.11 -10.50
N LYS A 63 1.10 -18.82 -10.71
CA LYS A 63 1.56 -18.04 -11.86
C LYS A 63 2.60 -17.01 -11.43
N LEU A 64 3.62 -16.83 -12.26
CA LEU A 64 4.60 -15.76 -12.09
C LEU A 64 3.95 -14.41 -12.39
N VAL A 65 3.99 -13.51 -11.42
CA VAL A 65 3.50 -12.13 -11.53
C VAL A 65 4.64 -11.20 -11.16
N TYR A 66 4.86 -10.18 -12.00
CA TYR A 66 5.81 -9.11 -11.72
C TYR A 66 5.08 -7.88 -11.20
N GLU A 67 5.51 -7.41 -10.04
CA GLU A 67 5.00 -6.16 -9.46
C GLU A 67 6.13 -5.14 -9.35
N PRO A 68 5.85 -3.86 -9.65
CA PRO A 68 6.86 -2.82 -9.52
C PRO A 68 7.02 -2.51 -8.03
N VAL A 69 8.23 -2.30 -7.55
CA VAL A 69 8.51 -1.97 -6.14
C VAL A 69 9.66 -0.97 -6.03
N ASN A 70 9.69 -0.18 -4.95
CA ASN A 70 10.76 0.79 -4.72
C ASN A 70 11.98 0.13 -4.05
N ALA A 71 13.07 -0.06 -4.78
CA ALA A 71 14.27 -0.72 -4.24
C ALA A 71 14.90 0.03 -3.04
N CYS A 72 14.68 1.35 -2.93
CA CYS A 72 15.25 2.18 -1.86
C CYS A 72 14.68 1.87 -0.46
N ILE A 73 13.48 1.30 -0.39
CA ILE A 73 12.78 1.00 0.87
C ILE A 73 12.42 -0.49 0.99
N LEU A 74 12.85 -1.32 0.03
CA LEU A 74 12.76 -2.76 0.06
C LEU A 74 14.05 -3.32 0.66
N LEU A 75 13.95 -4.22 1.64
CA LEU A 75 15.10 -4.89 2.26
C LEU A 75 15.49 -6.14 1.45
N VAL A 76 16.79 -6.45 1.37
CA VAL A 76 17.29 -7.66 0.69
C VAL A 76 16.67 -8.93 1.26
N GLY A 77 16.42 -8.99 2.58
CA GLY A 77 15.76 -10.15 3.20
C GLY A 77 14.34 -10.41 2.69
N GLN A 78 13.66 -9.41 2.12
CA GLN A 78 12.33 -9.58 1.52
C GLN A 78 12.39 -10.25 0.13
N LEU A 79 13.58 -10.39 -0.48
CA LEU A 79 13.76 -11.07 -1.77
C LEU A 79 13.76 -12.59 -1.68
N ASP A 80 13.86 -13.17 -0.48
CA ASP A 80 13.89 -14.63 -0.32
C ASP A 80 12.68 -15.31 -0.98
N GLY A 81 12.96 -16.24 -1.91
CA GLY A 81 11.95 -16.94 -2.71
C GLY A 81 11.32 -16.09 -3.83
N LYS A 82 11.94 -14.97 -4.22
CA LYS A 82 11.46 -14.06 -5.28
C LYS A 82 12.41 -13.99 -6.46
N GLU A 83 11.98 -13.36 -7.55
CA GLU A 83 12.84 -12.95 -8.66
C GLU A 83 13.04 -11.44 -8.64
N LEU A 84 14.28 -10.98 -8.82
CA LEU A 84 14.62 -9.56 -8.94
C LEU A 84 15.03 -9.24 -10.38
N VAL A 85 14.27 -8.34 -11.01
CA VAL A 85 14.54 -7.84 -12.37
C VAL A 85 14.74 -6.32 -12.33
N THR A 86 15.80 -5.84 -12.96
CA THR A 86 16.23 -4.44 -12.97
C THR A 86 16.40 -3.94 -14.40
N VAL A 87 16.54 -2.61 -14.56
CA VAL A 87 16.71 -2.00 -15.88
C VAL A 87 17.97 -2.51 -16.60
N ASP A 88 19.02 -2.83 -15.84
CA ASP A 88 20.30 -3.33 -16.36
C ASP A 88 20.13 -4.71 -17.01
N ASP A 89 19.07 -5.43 -16.65
CA ASP A 89 18.80 -6.76 -17.16
C ASP A 89 18.04 -6.71 -18.50
N LEU A 90 17.31 -5.62 -18.82
CA LEU A 90 16.32 -5.59 -19.91
C LEU A 90 16.86 -5.77 -21.33
N ALA A 91 17.98 -5.12 -21.65
CA ALA A 91 18.56 -5.20 -22.98
C ALA A 91 19.27 -6.55 -23.19
N ASP A 92 19.24 -7.06 -24.42
CA ASP A 92 20.02 -8.22 -24.84
C ASP A 92 21.12 -7.77 -25.81
N GLY A 93 22.32 -7.55 -25.27
CA GLY A 93 23.42 -6.92 -26.00
C GLY A 93 23.04 -5.53 -26.50
N HIS A 94 22.91 -5.38 -27.82
CA HIS A 94 22.53 -4.11 -28.48
C HIS A 94 21.03 -4.02 -28.77
N THR A 95 20.26 -5.07 -28.48
CA THR A 95 18.81 -5.09 -28.71
C THR A 95 18.07 -4.60 -27.46
N LEU A 96 17.40 -3.45 -27.58
CA LEU A 96 16.59 -2.89 -26.51
C LEU A 96 15.32 -3.72 -26.29
N HIS A 97 14.88 -3.76 -25.03
CA HIS A 97 13.55 -4.27 -24.69
C HIS A 97 12.45 -3.40 -25.35
N PRO A 98 11.29 -3.95 -25.76
CA PRO A 98 10.21 -3.16 -26.38
C PRO A 98 9.81 -1.88 -25.63
N VAL A 99 9.79 -1.94 -24.29
CA VAL A 99 9.54 -0.76 -23.43
C VAL A 99 10.65 0.30 -23.55
N GLN A 100 11.92 -0.13 -23.58
CA GLN A 100 13.06 0.78 -23.74
C GLN A 100 13.03 1.42 -25.14
N GLN A 101 12.76 0.63 -26.18
CA GLN A 101 12.66 1.09 -27.55
C GLN A 101 11.51 2.11 -27.72
N ALA A 102 10.33 1.82 -27.17
CA ALA A 102 9.19 2.73 -27.25
C ALA A 102 9.49 4.09 -26.60
N LEU A 103 10.20 4.13 -25.48
CA LEU A 103 10.63 5.40 -24.86
C LEU A 103 11.64 6.17 -25.71
N VAL A 104 12.47 5.50 -26.49
CA VAL A 104 13.37 6.16 -27.46
C VAL A 104 12.53 6.76 -28.60
N ASP A 105 11.67 5.95 -29.20
CA ASP A 105 10.89 6.31 -30.40
C ASP A 105 9.91 7.46 -30.14
N THR A 106 9.36 7.56 -28.93
CA THR A 106 8.42 8.63 -28.57
C THR A 106 9.07 9.83 -27.88
N HIS A 107 10.40 9.86 -27.77
CA HIS A 107 11.13 10.89 -27.01
C HIS A 107 10.72 10.95 -25.52
N GLY A 108 10.42 9.79 -24.93
CA GLY A 108 10.06 9.61 -23.53
C GLY A 108 11.20 9.82 -22.52
N SER A 109 12.40 10.19 -22.99
CA SER A 109 13.57 10.44 -22.16
C SER A 109 14.29 11.73 -22.57
N GLN A 110 14.61 12.59 -21.60
CA GLN A 110 15.45 13.78 -21.77
C GLN A 110 16.74 13.67 -20.94
N CYS A 111 16.71 14.08 -19.67
CA CYS A 111 17.89 13.98 -18.78
C CYS A 111 18.29 12.53 -18.44
N GLY A 112 17.41 11.55 -18.69
CA GLY A 112 17.67 10.12 -18.50
C GLY A 112 17.56 9.61 -17.06
N PHE A 113 17.55 10.48 -16.04
CA PHE A 113 17.66 10.03 -14.64
C PHE A 113 16.45 9.23 -14.15
N CYS A 114 15.24 9.67 -14.47
CA CYS A 114 14.00 8.97 -14.10
C CYS A 114 13.66 7.80 -15.04
N THR A 115 14.32 7.73 -16.21
CA THR A 115 13.98 6.79 -17.29
C THR A 115 14.06 5.32 -16.83
N PRO A 116 15.08 4.87 -16.07
CA PRO A 116 15.09 3.53 -15.47
C PRO A 116 13.84 3.18 -14.67
N GLY A 117 13.37 4.10 -13.84
CA GLY A 117 12.17 3.89 -13.02
C GLY A 117 10.91 3.73 -13.87
N PHE A 118 10.75 4.57 -14.89
CA PHE A 118 9.63 4.45 -15.83
C PHE A 118 9.70 3.16 -16.66
N VAL A 119 10.89 2.80 -17.14
CA VAL A 119 11.11 1.54 -17.86
C VAL A 119 10.63 0.36 -17.01
N MET A 120 11.00 0.31 -15.73
CA MET A 120 10.61 -0.80 -14.86
C MET A 120 9.12 -0.81 -14.50
N SER A 121 8.50 0.35 -14.29
CA SER A 121 7.03 0.43 -14.13
C SER A 121 6.32 -0.07 -15.38
N LEU A 122 6.73 0.39 -16.56
CA LEU A 122 6.14 -0.03 -17.84
C LEU A 122 6.46 -1.48 -18.20
N PHE A 123 7.60 -2.03 -17.78
CA PHE A 123 7.90 -3.45 -17.90
C PHE A 123 6.86 -4.29 -17.15
N THR A 124 6.53 -3.94 -15.91
CA THR A 124 5.50 -4.69 -15.16
C THR A 124 4.11 -4.57 -15.79
N LEU A 125 3.76 -3.41 -16.36
CA LEU A 125 2.52 -3.22 -17.11
C LEU A 125 2.51 -4.07 -18.39
N TYR A 126 3.61 -4.06 -19.14
CA TYR A 126 3.81 -4.87 -20.33
C TYR A 126 3.64 -6.37 -20.03
N GLN A 127 4.17 -6.83 -18.90
CA GLN A 127 4.07 -8.23 -18.45
C GLN A 127 2.66 -8.64 -17.99
N GLN A 128 1.83 -7.69 -17.54
CA GLN A 128 0.40 -7.96 -17.29
C GLN A 128 -0.34 -8.26 -18.59
N GLY A 129 0.12 -7.66 -19.70
CA GLY A 129 -0.44 -7.79 -21.02
C GLY A 129 -1.77 -7.04 -21.22
N GLY A 130 -2.30 -7.10 -22.43
CA GLY A 130 -3.49 -6.36 -22.84
C GLY A 130 -3.16 -5.00 -23.43
N ALA A 131 -4.20 -4.17 -23.61
CA ALA A 131 -4.10 -2.83 -24.17
C ALA A 131 -4.70 -1.81 -23.16
N PRO A 132 -3.93 -1.37 -22.15
CA PRO A 132 -4.44 -0.51 -21.11
C PRO A 132 -4.83 0.87 -21.66
N THR A 133 -5.90 1.42 -21.09
CA THR A 133 -6.34 2.78 -21.33
C THR A 133 -5.31 3.79 -20.83
N ARG A 134 -5.43 5.04 -21.28
CA ARG A 134 -4.54 6.13 -20.84
C ARG A 134 -4.59 6.34 -19.32
N ASP A 135 -5.76 6.19 -18.70
CA ASP A 135 -5.94 6.39 -17.26
C ASP A 135 -5.35 5.23 -16.44
N GLU A 136 -5.42 4.00 -16.94
CA GLU A 136 -4.75 2.85 -16.34
C GLU A 136 -3.22 3.01 -16.41
N ILE A 137 -2.70 3.44 -17.56
CA ILE A 137 -1.27 3.74 -17.71
C ILE A 137 -0.85 4.85 -16.73
N ALA A 138 -1.59 5.96 -16.70
CA ALA A 138 -1.31 7.10 -15.82
C ALA A 138 -1.33 6.68 -14.34
N THR A 139 -2.30 5.86 -13.93
CA THR A 139 -2.38 5.29 -12.58
C THR A 139 -1.18 4.40 -12.29
N HIS A 140 -0.78 3.54 -13.25
CA HIS A 140 0.32 2.60 -13.07
C HIS A 140 1.66 3.31 -12.87
N VAL A 141 1.91 4.39 -13.61
CA VAL A 141 3.15 5.19 -13.52
C VAL A 141 3.06 6.39 -12.58
N ALA A 142 1.95 6.56 -11.86
CA ALA A 142 1.74 7.71 -10.96
C ALA A 142 2.84 7.85 -9.90
N GLY A 143 3.47 6.73 -9.50
CA GLY A 143 4.61 6.68 -8.57
C GLY A 143 5.97 7.05 -9.16
N ASN A 144 6.04 7.46 -10.42
CA ASN A 144 7.28 7.84 -11.09
C ASN A 144 7.25 9.33 -11.43
N LEU A 145 8.23 10.08 -10.91
CA LEU A 145 8.30 11.52 -11.13
C LEU A 145 9.29 11.84 -12.25
N CYS A 146 8.84 12.67 -13.21
CA CYS A 146 9.68 13.26 -14.24
C CYS A 146 9.61 14.79 -14.16
N ARG A 147 10.76 15.46 -14.21
CA ARG A 147 10.83 16.92 -14.22
C ARG A 147 11.01 17.53 -15.62
N CYS A 148 11.27 16.71 -16.63
CA CYS A 148 11.72 17.18 -17.95
C CYS A 148 10.67 16.98 -19.05
N THR A 149 10.04 15.81 -19.12
CA THR A 149 9.27 15.40 -20.32
C THR A 149 7.83 15.89 -20.36
N GLY A 150 7.28 16.35 -19.24
CA GLY A 150 5.85 16.64 -19.14
C GLY A 150 4.95 15.39 -19.24
N TYR A 151 5.50 14.19 -19.04
CA TYR A 151 4.83 12.87 -19.01
C TYR A 151 4.19 12.38 -20.31
N ARG A 152 3.65 13.26 -21.17
CA ARG A 152 2.97 12.87 -22.42
C ARG A 152 3.73 11.81 -23.24
N PRO A 153 5.00 12.00 -23.63
CA PRO A 153 5.70 11.02 -24.46
C PRO A 153 5.93 9.66 -23.76
N ILE A 154 5.95 9.64 -22.42
CA ILE A 154 6.08 8.39 -21.64
C ILE A 154 4.77 7.60 -21.69
N ILE A 155 3.63 8.29 -21.57
CA ILE A 155 2.31 7.67 -21.72
C ILE A 155 2.13 7.14 -23.14
N ASP A 156 2.55 7.92 -24.14
CA ASP A 156 2.47 7.53 -25.54
C ASP A 156 3.36 6.29 -25.83
N ALA A 157 4.55 6.18 -25.20
CA ALA A 157 5.39 4.98 -25.26
C ALA A 157 4.67 3.74 -24.71
N ALA A 158 4.00 3.89 -23.57
CA ALA A 158 3.27 2.79 -22.95
C ALA A 158 2.11 2.31 -23.84
N GLN A 159 1.37 3.23 -24.47
CA GLN A 159 0.33 2.89 -25.44
C GLN A 159 0.89 2.17 -26.68
N ALA A 160 2.09 2.53 -27.11
CA ALA A 160 2.75 1.91 -28.26
C ALA A 160 3.26 0.48 -27.96
N CYS A 161 3.79 0.22 -26.76
CA CYS A 161 4.38 -1.08 -26.43
C CYS A 161 3.41 -2.06 -25.74
N CYS A 162 2.39 -1.58 -25.02
CA CYS A 162 1.43 -2.42 -24.30
C CYS A 162 0.18 -2.66 -25.16
N THR A 163 0.26 -3.58 -26.13
CA THR A 163 -0.79 -3.81 -27.13
C THR A 163 -1.38 -5.22 -27.10
N GLY A 164 -0.96 -6.06 -26.15
CA GLY A 164 -1.40 -7.44 -26.09
C GLY A 164 -0.53 -8.27 -25.14
N LYS A 165 -0.36 -9.57 -25.45
CA LYS A 165 0.50 -10.45 -24.65
C LYS A 165 1.96 -10.02 -24.79
N ALA A 166 2.67 -10.01 -23.67
CA ALA A 166 4.10 -9.80 -23.66
C ALA A 166 4.83 -10.82 -24.56
N ALA A 167 5.80 -10.32 -25.33
CA ALA A 167 6.58 -11.08 -26.29
C ALA A 167 8.09 -10.89 -26.06
N ASP A 168 8.52 -10.98 -24.81
CA ASP A 168 9.92 -10.84 -24.39
C ASP A 168 10.50 -12.17 -23.87
N ARG A 169 11.75 -12.14 -23.38
CA ARG A 169 12.41 -13.34 -22.83
C ARG A 169 11.82 -13.81 -21.50
N TRP A 170 11.23 -12.92 -20.71
CA TRP A 170 10.59 -13.26 -19.44
C TRP A 170 9.26 -13.98 -19.66
N ALA A 171 8.45 -13.54 -20.62
CA ALA A 171 7.23 -14.20 -21.04
C ALA A 171 7.51 -15.61 -21.60
N LYS A 172 8.57 -15.75 -22.42
CA LYS A 172 9.04 -17.06 -22.93
C LYS A 172 9.54 -17.97 -21.80
N GLY A 173 10.28 -17.41 -20.84
CA GLY A 173 10.88 -18.13 -19.71
C GLY A 173 9.96 -18.35 -18.50
N ALA A 174 8.73 -17.81 -18.52
CA ALA A 174 7.87 -17.71 -17.33
C ALA A 174 7.60 -19.06 -16.63
N LYS A 175 7.42 -20.14 -17.40
CA LYS A 175 7.20 -21.49 -16.84
C LYS A 175 8.43 -22.03 -16.09
N GLU A 176 9.62 -21.79 -16.64
CA GLU A 176 10.87 -22.23 -16.02
C GLU A 176 11.21 -21.39 -14.79
N ALA A 177 11.04 -20.07 -14.88
CA ALA A 177 11.18 -19.17 -13.73
C ALA A 177 10.19 -19.57 -12.62
N ALA A 178 8.93 -19.85 -12.96
CA ALA A 178 7.94 -20.32 -12.00
C ALA A 178 8.35 -21.63 -11.32
N ARG A 179 8.88 -22.61 -12.07
CA ARG A 179 9.40 -23.86 -11.51
C ARG A 179 10.54 -23.62 -10.52
N ARG A 180 11.47 -22.73 -10.85
CA ARG A 180 12.60 -22.38 -9.98
C ARG A 180 12.15 -21.65 -8.73
N LEU A 181 11.23 -20.71 -8.84
CA LEU A 181 10.66 -20.01 -7.70
C LEU A 181 9.90 -20.95 -6.77
N ALA A 182 9.14 -21.91 -7.32
CA ALA A 182 8.49 -22.95 -6.52
C ALA A 182 9.51 -23.82 -5.77
N ALA A 183 10.67 -24.10 -6.37
CA ALA A 183 11.74 -24.86 -5.71
C ALA A 183 12.48 -24.05 -4.62
N LEU A 184 12.47 -22.71 -4.69
CA LEU A 184 13.01 -21.84 -3.63
C LEU A 184 12.08 -21.73 -2.42
N ASP A 185 10.78 -22.02 -2.58
CA ASP A 185 9.80 -22.08 -1.50
C ASP A 185 9.87 -23.45 -0.78
N ASP A 186 10.98 -23.67 -0.08
CA ASP A 186 11.31 -24.89 0.65
C ASP A 186 10.59 -25.04 2.01
N GLY A 187 9.76 -24.05 2.38
CA GLY A 187 9.04 -24.01 3.65
C GLY A 187 9.94 -23.82 4.88
N ALA A 188 11.23 -23.52 4.70
CA ALA A 188 12.17 -23.30 5.79
C ALA A 188 12.00 -21.92 6.42
N ASP A 189 12.18 -21.85 7.74
CA ASP A 189 12.42 -20.57 8.41
C ASP A 189 13.81 -20.07 8.01
N VAL A 190 13.96 -18.78 7.71
CA VAL A 190 15.27 -18.18 7.42
C VAL A 190 15.73 -17.34 8.61
N PHE A 191 16.99 -17.49 9.00
CA PHE A 191 17.63 -16.69 10.03
C PHE A 191 19.07 -16.38 9.61
N VAL A 192 19.38 -15.12 9.34
CA VAL A 192 20.72 -14.67 8.94
C VAL A 192 21.23 -13.67 9.96
N GLY A 193 22.36 -13.97 10.60
CA GLY A 193 22.99 -13.10 11.60
C GLY A 193 23.26 -13.81 12.94
N SER A 194 23.35 -13.04 14.02
CA SER A 194 23.55 -13.49 15.40
C SER A 194 22.35 -13.14 16.29
N ALA A 195 22.39 -13.46 17.58
CA ALA A 195 21.33 -13.08 18.52
C ALA A 195 21.19 -11.56 18.67
N GLU A 196 22.28 -10.80 18.48
CA GLU A 196 22.35 -9.35 18.65
C GLU A 196 21.96 -8.58 17.39
N SER A 197 22.18 -9.17 16.21
CA SER A 197 21.90 -8.56 14.92
C SER A 197 21.50 -9.61 13.89
N PHE A 198 20.23 -9.62 13.48
CA PHE A 198 19.70 -10.59 12.53
C PHE A 198 18.56 -10.07 11.68
N ILE A 199 18.37 -10.75 10.55
CA ILE A 199 17.12 -10.76 9.80
C ILE A 199 16.54 -12.18 9.81
N ALA A 200 15.31 -12.29 10.28
CA ALA A 200 14.56 -13.54 10.32
C ALA A 200 13.37 -13.45 9.38
N ARG A 201 13.10 -14.52 8.63
CA ARG A 201 11.89 -14.68 7.81
C ARG A 201 11.27 -16.04 8.14
N PRO A 202 10.39 -16.09 9.14
CA PRO A 202 9.65 -17.31 9.47
C PRO A 202 8.71 -17.70 8.33
N ALA A 203 8.70 -18.99 7.99
CA ALA A 203 7.72 -19.59 7.10
C ALA A 203 6.44 -20.01 7.85
N GLN A 204 6.56 -20.25 9.17
CA GLN A 204 5.47 -20.76 10.00
C GLN A 204 4.94 -19.71 10.97
N ALA A 205 3.61 -19.71 11.14
CA ALA A 205 2.91 -18.82 12.07
C ALA A 205 3.39 -18.96 13.52
N ALA A 206 3.63 -20.19 13.97
CA ALA A 206 4.15 -20.48 15.31
C ALA A 206 5.56 -19.92 15.51
N THR A 207 6.46 -20.10 14.52
CA THR A 207 7.81 -19.53 14.59
C THR A 207 7.77 -18.01 14.63
N LEU A 208 6.93 -17.36 13.82
CA LEU A 208 6.77 -15.90 13.83
C LEU A 208 6.32 -15.38 15.20
N ALA A 209 5.26 -15.97 15.77
CA ALA A 209 4.73 -15.56 17.07
C ALA A 209 5.73 -15.78 18.20
N ARG A 210 6.46 -16.91 18.17
CA ARG A 210 7.50 -17.22 19.15
C ARG A 210 8.68 -16.23 19.06
N LEU A 211 9.21 -15.98 17.87
CA LEU A 211 10.33 -15.04 17.70
C LEU A 211 9.97 -13.62 18.11
N ALA A 212 8.74 -13.17 17.82
CA ALA A 212 8.25 -11.87 18.25
C ALA A 212 8.17 -11.78 19.79
N ALA A 213 7.68 -12.83 20.46
CA ALA A 213 7.61 -12.89 21.92
C ALA A 213 9.00 -12.95 22.59
N GLU A 214 9.93 -13.70 22.02
CA GLU A 214 11.31 -13.84 22.52
C GLU A 214 12.17 -12.59 22.25
N ASN A 215 11.84 -11.82 21.21
CA ASN A 215 12.58 -10.61 20.80
C ASN A 215 11.64 -9.40 20.73
N PRO A 216 11.10 -8.92 21.86
CA PRO A 216 10.17 -7.79 21.88
C PRO A 216 10.81 -6.47 21.40
N ASP A 217 12.14 -6.41 21.32
CA ASP A 217 12.92 -5.30 20.78
C ASP A 217 13.13 -5.38 19.25
N ALA A 218 12.80 -6.51 18.62
CA ALA A 218 12.90 -6.65 17.17
C ALA A 218 11.84 -5.83 16.43
N THR A 219 12.25 -5.23 15.32
CA THR A 219 11.31 -4.54 14.44
C THR A 219 10.60 -5.57 13.57
N ILE A 220 9.27 -5.63 13.70
CA ILE A 220 8.43 -6.44 12.82
C ILE A 220 8.24 -5.70 11.51
N VAL A 221 8.60 -6.34 10.39
CA VAL A 221 8.56 -5.72 9.06
C VAL A 221 7.74 -6.59 8.12
N SER A 222 6.76 -5.95 7.46
CA SER A 222 5.99 -6.57 6.38
C SER A 222 6.46 -6.00 5.04
N GLY A 223 5.79 -4.95 4.54
CA GLY A 223 6.15 -4.28 3.29
C GLY A 223 7.33 -3.32 3.33
N ALA A 224 7.83 -2.97 4.53
CA ALA A 224 8.88 -1.98 4.76
C ALA A 224 8.61 -0.55 4.25
N THR A 225 7.40 -0.22 3.78
CA THR A 225 7.11 1.11 3.20
C THR A 225 7.14 2.27 4.20
N ASP A 226 6.98 2.00 5.50
CA ASP A 226 7.21 2.97 6.58
C ASP A 226 8.60 2.77 7.23
N VAL A 227 8.94 1.51 7.55
CA VAL A 227 10.22 1.16 8.20
C VAL A 227 11.43 1.54 7.34
N GLY A 228 11.31 1.48 6.02
CA GLY A 228 12.31 1.95 5.09
C GLY A 228 12.67 3.41 5.33
N LEU A 229 11.70 4.30 5.62
CA LEU A 229 11.98 5.70 5.96
C LEU A 229 12.65 5.83 7.33
N TRP A 230 12.42 4.91 8.27
CA TRP A 230 13.16 4.91 9.53
C TRP A 230 14.65 4.69 9.29
N ILE A 231 14.99 3.84 8.32
CA ILE A 231 16.36 3.55 7.90
C ILE A 231 16.92 4.71 7.08
N THR A 232 16.24 5.11 5.99
CA THR A 232 16.81 6.00 4.96
C THR A 232 16.67 7.49 5.28
N LYS A 233 15.66 7.88 6.07
CA LYS A 233 15.39 9.29 6.42
C LYS A 233 15.66 9.61 7.87
N GLN A 234 15.38 8.67 8.77
CA GLN A 234 15.61 8.87 10.20
C GLN A 234 16.91 8.24 10.70
N MET A 235 17.64 7.52 9.83
CA MET A 235 18.94 6.90 10.13
C MET A 235 18.91 5.99 11.37
N ARG A 236 17.75 5.41 11.68
CA ARG A 236 17.58 4.52 12.83
C ARG A 236 18.37 3.24 12.60
N GLN A 237 18.92 2.69 13.68
CA GLN A 237 19.56 1.38 13.68
C GLN A 237 18.55 0.33 14.12
N LEU A 238 18.29 -0.65 13.25
CA LEU A 238 17.35 -1.75 13.47
C LEU A 238 18.14 -3.07 13.39
N PRO A 239 18.85 -3.45 14.48
CA PRO A 239 19.73 -4.62 14.45
C PRO A 239 18.94 -5.93 14.36
N LYS A 240 17.69 -5.97 14.82
CA LYS A 240 16.85 -7.17 14.77
C LYS A 240 15.60 -6.89 13.93
N ILE A 241 15.44 -7.63 12.84
CA ILE A 241 14.28 -7.53 11.96
C ILE A 241 13.63 -8.90 11.82
N ILE A 242 12.31 -8.96 12.04
CA ILE A 242 11.50 -10.16 11.81
C ILE A 242 10.51 -9.86 10.68
N LEU A 243 10.65 -10.56 9.57
CA LEU A 243 9.80 -10.43 8.39
C LEU A 243 8.54 -11.27 8.53
N THR A 244 7.37 -10.67 8.32
CA THR A 244 6.08 -11.40 8.31
C THR A 244 5.83 -12.12 6.98
N GLY A 245 6.52 -11.68 5.91
CA GLY A 245 6.22 -12.09 4.53
C GLY A 245 6.41 -13.57 4.21
N GLY A 246 7.07 -14.35 5.08
CA GLY A 246 7.22 -15.80 4.89
C GLY A 246 6.00 -16.62 5.33
N VAL A 247 5.15 -16.09 6.20
CA VAL A 247 3.97 -16.80 6.71
C VAL A 247 2.81 -16.67 5.73
N LYS A 248 2.58 -17.72 4.93
CA LYS A 248 1.56 -17.72 3.85
C LYS A 248 0.16 -17.34 4.32
N ASP A 249 -0.24 -17.80 5.50
CA ASP A 249 -1.58 -17.50 6.06
C ASP A 249 -1.79 -16.00 6.34
N LEU A 250 -0.73 -15.23 6.59
CA LEU A 250 -0.85 -13.79 6.80
C LEU A 250 -1.07 -12.98 5.52
N HIS A 251 -0.98 -13.60 4.35
CA HIS A 251 -1.28 -12.96 3.05
C HIS A 251 -2.71 -13.22 2.58
N LYS A 252 -3.46 -14.09 3.27
CA LYS A 252 -4.81 -14.48 2.83
C LYS A 252 -5.76 -13.30 2.84
N VAL A 253 -6.55 -13.20 1.78
CA VAL A 253 -7.67 -12.27 1.62
C VAL A 253 -8.89 -13.13 1.31
N GLU A 254 -9.87 -13.15 2.21
CA GLU A 254 -11.08 -13.95 2.09
C GLU A 254 -12.28 -13.02 1.95
N ASP A 255 -12.92 -13.06 0.79
CA ASP A 255 -14.16 -12.32 0.52
C ASP A 255 -15.38 -13.18 0.85
N GLY A 256 -15.84 -13.10 2.10
CA GLY A 256 -16.98 -13.87 2.60
C GLY A 256 -18.33 -13.21 2.31
N LYS A 257 -19.42 -13.86 2.73
CA LYS A 257 -20.79 -13.35 2.53
C LYS A 257 -21.03 -12.03 3.27
N ASP A 258 -20.63 -11.96 4.54
CA ASP A 258 -20.96 -10.84 5.43
C ASP A 258 -19.74 -9.97 5.82
N ARG A 259 -18.53 -10.41 5.45
CA ARG A 259 -17.27 -9.73 5.79
C ARG A 259 -16.15 -10.05 4.80
N VAL A 260 -15.18 -9.16 4.73
CA VAL A 260 -13.86 -9.39 4.13
C VAL A 260 -12.85 -9.63 5.25
N THR A 261 -12.11 -10.72 5.20
CA THR A 261 -11.05 -11.05 6.17
C THR A 261 -9.69 -10.88 5.53
N LEU A 262 -8.81 -10.10 6.17
CA LEU A 262 -7.46 -9.80 5.70
C LEU A 262 -6.43 -10.32 6.70
N GLY A 263 -5.48 -11.13 6.24
CA GLY A 263 -4.25 -11.36 6.98
C GLY A 263 -3.40 -10.09 7.06
N ALA A 264 -2.66 -9.90 8.15
CA ALA A 264 -1.90 -8.67 8.38
C ALA A 264 -0.79 -8.37 7.36
N ALA A 265 -0.29 -9.40 6.66
CA ALA A 265 0.74 -9.27 5.62
C ALA A 265 0.14 -9.14 4.21
N ALA A 266 -1.19 -9.17 4.05
CA ALA A 266 -1.83 -8.90 2.76
C ALA A 266 -1.43 -7.50 2.26
N THR A 267 -0.85 -7.47 1.06
CA THR A 267 -0.48 -6.21 0.40
C THR A 267 -1.73 -5.42 0.03
N TYR A 268 -1.59 -4.11 -0.14
CA TYR A 268 -2.69 -3.31 -0.68
C TYR A 268 -3.10 -3.78 -2.07
N ALA A 269 -2.16 -4.23 -2.90
CA ALA A 269 -2.47 -4.80 -4.21
C ALA A 269 -3.39 -6.04 -4.10
N GLU A 270 -3.16 -6.91 -3.11
CA GLU A 270 -3.99 -8.11 -2.88
C GLU A 270 -5.32 -7.80 -2.17
N ALA A 271 -5.34 -6.85 -1.24
CA ALA A 271 -6.53 -6.50 -0.48
C ALA A 271 -7.52 -5.63 -1.25
N THR A 272 -7.03 -4.81 -2.20
CA THR A 272 -7.86 -3.82 -2.91
C THR A 272 -9.07 -4.43 -3.62
N PRO A 273 -8.98 -5.55 -4.38
CA PRO A 273 -10.14 -6.13 -5.03
C PRO A 273 -11.28 -6.47 -4.06
N ALA A 274 -10.98 -7.14 -2.94
CA ALA A 274 -11.99 -7.53 -1.96
C ALA A 274 -12.57 -6.33 -1.20
N LEU A 275 -11.72 -5.37 -0.82
CA LEU A 275 -12.19 -4.13 -0.18
C LEU A 275 -13.05 -3.28 -1.12
N SER A 276 -12.67 -3.18 -2.40
CA SER A 276 -13.41 -2.43 -3.41
C SER A 276 -14.78 -3.03 -3.73
N ALA A 277 -14.99 -4.32 -3.47
CA ALA A 277 -16.28 -4.98 -3.62
C ALA A 277 -17.28 -4.58 -2.52
N ILE A 278 -16.83 -3.97 -1.43
CA ILE A 278 -17.72 -3.45 -0.37
C ILE A 278 -18.41 -2.16 -0.83
N ASP A 279 -17.65 -1.21 -1.38
CA ASP A 279 -18.17 0.06 -1.91
C ASP A 279 -17.17 0.71 -2.89
N PRO A 280 -17.62 1.34 -3.99
CA PRO A 280 -16.75 2.03 -4.95
C PRO A 280 -15.84 3.12 -4.36
N ASP A 281 -16.19 3.75 -3.24
CA ASP A 281 -15.33 4.75 -2.60
C ASP A 281 -14.04 4.18 -2.03
N LEU A 282 -14.09 2.93 -1.57
CA LEU A 282 -12.89 2.24 -1.14
C LEU A 282 -11.94 2.08 -2.33
N ALA A 283 -12.48 1.72 -3.50
CA ALA A 283 -11.69 1.58 -4.72
C ALA A 283 -10.98 2.90 -5.08
N GLU A 284 -11.70 4.02 -5.06
CA GLU A 284 -11.14 5.32 -5.44
C GLU A 284 -10.08 5.81 -4.45
N VAL A 285 -10.32 5.67 -3.14
CA VAL A 285 -9.32 6.08 -2.13
C VAL A 285 -8.09 5.18 -2.20
N LEU A 286 -8.26 3.86 -2.32
CA LEU A 286 -7.15 2.91 -2.41
C LEU A 286 -6.34 3.05 -3.70
N ARG A 287 -6.97 3.42 -4.83
CA ARG A 287 -6.26 3.76 -6.08
C ARG A 287 -5.25 4.90 -5.87
N ARG A 288 -5.57 5.83 -4.96
CA ARG A 288 -4.76 7.02 -4.61
C ARG A 288 -3.87 6.80 -3.37
N LEU A 289 -3.88 5.60 -2.78
CA LEU A 289 -3.04 5.26 -1.63
C LEU A 289 -1.63 4.91 -2.12
N GLY A 290 -0.68 5.80 -1.85
CA GLY A 290 0.69 5.65 -2.34
C GLY A 290 0.77 5.41 -3.85
N SER A 291 1.89 4.88 -4.31
CA SER A 291 2.09 4.42 -5.68
C SER A 291 1.69 2.98 -5.88
N THR A 292 1.62 2.54 -7.14
CA THR A 292 1.55 1.11 -7.47
C THR A 292 2.68 0.35 -6.78
N GLN A 293 3.88 0.94 -6.70
CA GLN A 293 5.05 0.39 -6.04
C GLN A 293 4.88 0.24 -4.52
N VAL A 294 4.32 1.26 -3.88
CA VAL A 294 3.99 1.22 -2.45
C VAL A 294 2.87 0.21 -2.20
N ARG A 295 1.85 0.11 -3.06
CA ARG A 295 0.75 -0.85 -2.87
C ARG A 295 1.14 -2.31 -3.11
N ALA A 296 2.12 -2.55 -3.98
CA ALA A 296 2.65 -3.89 -4.25
C ALA A 296 3.40 -4.51 -3.06
N SER A 297 3.93 -3.69 -2.15
CA SER A 297 4.70 -4.15 -0.99
C SER A 297 4.07 -3.78 0.35
N GLY A 298 3.53 -2.57 0.48
CA GLY A 298 2.84 -2.06 1.66
C GLY A 298 1.60 -2.89 1.99
N THR A 299 1.40 -3.15 3.28
CA THR A 299 0.38 -4.08 3.76
C THR A 299 -0.62 -3.39 4.68
N VAL A 300 -1.87 -3.84 4.65
CA VAL A 300 -2.95 -3.28 5.49
C VAL A 300 -2.61 -3.39 6.99
N GLY A 301 -2.13 -4.56 7.44
CA GLY A 301 -1.73 -4.75 8.84
C GLY A 301 -0.54 -3.89 9.24
N GLY A 302 0.46 -3.74 8.37
CA GLY A 302 1.57 -2.81 8.58
C GLY A 302 1.14 -1.35 8.73
N ASN A 303 0.19 -0.88 7.91
CA ASN A 303 -0.36 0.47 8.01
C ASN A 303 -1.10 0.70 9.34
N ILE A 304 -1.89 -0.28 9.79
CA ILE A 304 -2.54 -0.25 11.10
C ILE A 304 -1.50 -0.26 12.22
N ALA A 305 -0.52 -1.17 12.17
CA ALA A 305 0.51 -1.31 13.19
C ALA A 305 1.38 -0.05 13.37
N ASN A 306 1.59 0.71 12.29
CA ASN A 306 2.28 2.00 12.31
C ASN A 306 1.46 3.09 13.00
N GLY A 307 0.12 3.07 12.83
CA GLY A 307 -0.81 3.97 13.50
C GLY A 307 -0.61 5.46 13.17
N SER A 308 -0.29 5.74 11.91
CA SER A 308 -0.13 7.12 11.44
C SER A 308 -1.44 7.92 11.54
N PRO A 309 -1.44 9.15 12.09
CA PRO A 309 -2.65 9.96 12.22
C PRO A 309 -3.25 10.37 10.87
N ILE A 310 -2.45 10.34 9.81
CA ILE A 310 -2.82 10.71 8.44
C ILE A 310 -2.97 9.47 7.53
N GLY A 311 -3.05 8.27 8.11
CA GLY A 311 -3.29 7.04 7.34
C GLY A 311 -4.66 7.06 6.67
N ASP A 312 -4.71 6.66 5.40
CA ASP A 312 -5.95 6.68 4.61
C ASP A 312 -6.90 5.52 4.97
N THR A 313 -6.33 4.34 5.24
CA THR A 313 -7.09 3.10 5.45
C THR A 313 -7.78 3.01 6.80
N PRO A 314 -7.14 3.34 7.95
CA PRO A 314 -7.76 3.14 9.25
C PRO A 314 -9.10 3.89 9.42
N PRO A 315 -9.26 5.17 8.99
CA PRO A 315 -10.57 5.83 9.02
C PRO A 315 -11.67 5.06 8.27
N MET A 316 -11.37 4.55 7.07
CA MET A 316 -12.35 3.77 6.29
C MET A 316 -12.77 2.49 7.02
N LEU A 317 -11.79 1.76 7.56
CA LEU A 317 -12.03 0.51 8.27
C LEU A 317 -12.77 0.75 9.61
N ILE A 318 -12.45 1.83 10.32
CA ILE A 318 -13.19 2.24 11.52
C ILE A 318 -14.65 2.54 11.15
N ALA A 319 -14.90 3.34 10.11
CA ALA A 319 -16.26 3.67 9.67
C ALA A 319 -17.07 2.42 9.28
N LEU A 320 -16.44 1.40 8.69
CA LEU A 320 -17.05 0.10 8.39
C LEU A 320 -17.22 -0.80 9.63
N GLY A 321 -16.58 -0.49 10.76
CA GLY A 321 -16.64 -1.30 11.97
C GLY A 321 -15.71 -2.50 11.98
N ALA A 322 -14.52 -2.34 11.40
CA ALA A 322 -13.54 -3.39 11.38
C ALA A 322 -13.12 -3.82 12.79
N THR A 323 -12.87 -5.12 12.95
CA THR A 323 -12.29 -5.72 14.14
C THR A 323 -10.84 -6.10 13.87
N LEU A 324 -9.94 -5.75 14.77
CA LEU A 324 -8.54 -6.12 14.73
C LEU A 324 -8.31 -7.34 15.63
N THR A 325 -7.54 -8.32 15.17
CA THR A 325 -7.05 -9.43 15.98
C THR A 325 -5.54 -9.31 16.15
N LEU A 326 -5.09 -9.38 17.40
CA LEU A 326 -3.71 -9.38 17.83
C LEU A 326 -3.32 -10.78 18.31
N ARG A 327 -2.07 -11.19 18.08
CA ARG A 327 -1.55 -12.50 18.49
C ARG A 327 -0.27 -12.35 19.31
N HIS A 328 -0.19 -13.07 20.43
CA HIS A 328 1.01 -13.21 21.25
C HIS A 328 1.23 -14.69 21.60
N GLY A 329 2.29 -15.30 21.07
CA GLY A 329 2.50 -16.75 21.14
C GLY A 329 1.29 -17.50 20.55
N ASP A 330 0.66 -18.36 21.36
CA ASP A 330 -0.53 -19.13 20.97
C ASP A 330 -1.85 -18.47 21.37
N THR A 331 -1.79 -17.28 21.96
CA THR A 331 -2.99 -16.54 22.39
C THR A 331 -3.35 -15.45 21.40
N GLU A 332 -4.64 -15.29 21.16
CA GLU A 332 -5.20 -14.21 20.34
C GLU A 332 -6.19 -13.38 21.16
N ARG A 333 -6.26 -12.09 20.85
CA ARG A 333 -7.30 -11.19 21.35
C ARG A 333 -7.81 -10.30 20.23
N SER A 334 -9.09 -9.94 20.29
CA SER A 334 -9.72 -9.06 19.31
C SER A 334 -10.30 -7.82 19.97
N LEU A 335 -10.29 -6.71 19.24
CA LEU A 335 -10.82 -5.42 19.67
C LEU A 335 -11.36 -4.63 18.47
N PRO A 336 -12.32 -3.71 18.66
CA PRO A 336 -12.68 -2.73 17.64
C PRO A 336 -11.43 -1.97 17.17
N LEU A 337 -11.32 -1.72 15.87
CA LEU A 337 -10.11 -1.12 15.31
C LEU A 337 -9.83 0.28 15.89
N GLU A 338 -10.86 1.07 16.21
CA GLU A 338 -10.67 2.39 16.82
C GLU A 338 -10.00 2.34 18.19
N ASP A 339 -10.20 1.27 18.96
CA ASP A 339 -9.67 1.13 20.32
C ASP A 339 -8.17 0.76 20.30
N PHE A 340 -7.66 0.30 19.15
CA PHE A 340 -6.23 0.04 18.96
C PHE A 340 -5.39 1.32 19.00
N PHE A 341 -5.94 2.48 18.61
CA PHE A 341 -5.20 3.74 18.54
C PHE A 341 -5.40 4.58 19.80
N ILE A 342 -4.46 4.49 20.75
CA ILE A 342 -4.57 5.16 22.06
C ILE A 342 -4.17 6.63 21.98
N ALA A 343 -3.00 6.91 21.41
CA ALA A 343 -2.45 8.25 21.28
C ALA A 343 -1.44 8.32 20.12
N TYR A 344 -0.92 9.52 19.83
CA TYR A 344 0.11 9.69 18.80
C TYR A 344 1.30 8.75 19.07
N GLY A 345 1.58 7.86 18.11
CA GLY A 345 2.67 6.87 18.22
C GLY A 345 2.48 5.80 19.30
N LYS A 346 1.28 5.67 19.88
CA LYS A 346 0.97 4.67 20.90
C LYS A 346 -0.28 3.87 20.52
N GLN A 347 -0.11 2.57 20.38
CA GLN A 347 -1.18 1.63 20.09
C GLN A 347 -1.38 0.63 21.24
N ASP A 348 -2.56 0.01 21.32
CA ASP A 348 -2.84 -1.11 22.23
C ASP A 348 -2.16 -2.39 21.73
N ARG A 349 -0.83 -2.45 21.85
CA ARG A 349 -0.01 -3.60 21.48
C ARG A 349 1.00 -3.88 22.58
N LYS A 350 0.95 -5.08 23.16
CA LYS A 350 1.93 -5.53 24.15
C LYS A 350 3.29 -5.82 23.49
N PRO A 351 4.42 -5.74 24.23
CA PRO A 351 5.71 -6.21 23.71
C PRO A 351 5.60 -7.64 23.18
N GLY A 352 6.13 -7.89 21.98
CA GLY A 352 6.05 -9.20 21.30
C GLY A 352 4.69 -9.59 20.71
N GLU A 353 3.67 -8.74 20.85
CA GLU A 353 2.35 -8.96 20.24
C GLU A 353 2.33 -8.46 18.78
N LEU A 354 1.66 -9.21 17.91
CA LEU A 354 1.60 -8.99 16.47
C LEU A 354 0.20 -8.58 16.05
N VAL A 355 0.10 -7.63 15.11
CA VAL A 355 -1.12 -7.46 14.31
C VAL A 355 -1.26 -8.69 13.41
N TRP A 356 -2.39 -9.40 13.53
CA TRP A 356 -2.55 -10.74 12.95
C TRP A 356 -3.60 -10.79 11.84
N ARG A 357 -4.81 -10.30 12.11
CA ARG A 357 -5.95 -10.37 11.19
C ARG A 357 -6.84 -9.14 11.33
N ILE A 358 -7.48 -8.74 10.23
CA ILE A 358 -8.46 -7.66 10.16
C ILE A 358 -9.75 -8.21 9.56
N ASP A 359 -10.85 -8.07 10.28
CA ASP A 359 -12.19 -8.47 9.83
C ASP A 359 -13.00 -7.21 9.50
N VAL A 360 -13.40 -7.02 8.24
CA VAL A 360 -14.12 -5.84 7.75
C VAL A 360 -15.56 -6.22 7.38
N PRO A 361 -16.58 -5.75 8.12
CA PRO A 361 -17.97 -6.01 7.78
C PRO A 361 -18.35 -5.47 6.40
N LYS A 362 -19.21 -6.21 5.68
CA LYS A 362 -19.88 -5.69 4.47
C LYS A 362 -21.09 -4.84 4.86
N LEU A 363 -21.47 -3.92 3.98
CA LEU A 363 -22.62 -3.06 4.17
C LEU A 363 -23.92 -3.85 4.12
N LYS A 364 -24.84 -3.55 5.03
CA LYS A 364 -26.22 -4.04 4.99
C LYS A 364 -27.03 -3.28 3.94
N PRO A 365 -28.18 -3.81 3.49
CA PRO A 365 -29.02 -3.16 2.47
C PRO A 365 -29.48 -1.74 2.82
N ASN A 366 -29.58 -1.42 4.12
CA ASN A 366 -29.97 -0.10 4.61
C ASN A 366 -28.78 0.76 5.05
N GLU A 367 -27.55 0.36 4.73
CA GLU A 367 -26.33 1.11 5.03
C GLU A 367 -25.76 1.73 3.74
N ALA A 368 -25.19 2.92 3.87
CA ALA A 368 -24.50 3.61 2.78
C ALA A 368 -23.15 4.11 3.25
N PHE A 369 -22.12 3.89 2.43
CA PHE A 369 -20.75 4.30 2.74
C PHE A 369 -20.31 5.46 1.86
N ARG A 370 -19.54 6.39 2.42
CA ARG A 370 -18.89 7.48 1.69
C ARG A 370 -17.48 7.70 2.18
N ALA A 371 -16.52 7.82 1.27
CA ALA A 371 -15.13 8.14 1.64
C ALA A 371 -14.47 9.15 0.70
N TYR A 372 -13.64 10.02 1.28
CA TYR A 372 -13.01 11.13 0.57
C TYR A 372 -11.59 11.35 1.06
N LYS A 373 -10.67 11.49 0.10
CA LYS A 373 -9.27 11.86 0.31
C LYS A 373 -8.98 13.25 -0.28
N ILE A 374 -8.62 14.19 0.59
CA ILE A 374 -8.19 15.54 0.22
C ILE A 374 -6.69 15.69 0.48
N SER A 375 -5.97 16.14 -0.53
CA SER A 375 -4.52 16.32 -0.55
C SER A 375 -4.13 17.45 -1.51
N LYS A 376 -2.88 17.93 -1.46
CA LYS A 376 -2.41 19.03 -2.34
C LYS A 376 -2.21 18.57 -3.77
N ARG A 377 -1.68 17.35 -3.95
CA ARG A 377 -1.60 16.65 -5.24
C ARG A 377 -2.60 15.50 -5.25
N PHE A 378 -3.19 15.24 -6.41
CA PHE A 378 -4.27 14.26 -6.54
C PHE A 378 -3.81 12.83 -6.23
N ASP A 379 -2.71 12.39 -6.85
CA ASP A 379 -2.03 11.12 -6.59
C ASP A 379 -0.71 11.35 -5.82
N GLN A 380 -0.17 10.29 -5.21
CA GLN A 380 1.12 10.32 -4.51
C GLN A 380 1.20 11.40 -3.43
N ASP A 381 0.15 11.62 -2.65
CA ASP A 381 0.21 12.64 -1.60
C ASP A 381 -0.44 12.16 -0.32
N ILE A 382 0.08 12.70 0.78
CA ILE A 382 -0.43 12.45 2.12
C ILE A 382 -1.71 13.28 2.31
N SER A 383 -2.73 12.65 2.87
CA SER A 383 -4.00 13.31 3.14
C SER A 383 -3.84 14.52 4.06
N ALA A 384 -4.38 15.65 3.62
CA ALA A 384 -4.76 16.76 4.48
C ALA A 384 -5.98 16.35 5.31
N VAL A 385 -7.02 15.81 4.68
CA VAL A 385 -8.18 15.24 5.37
C VAL A 385 -8.54 13.94 4.68
N MET A 386 -8.59 12.85 5.46
CA MET A 386 -9.24 11.61 5.04
C MET A 386 -10.53 11.48 5.83
N ALA A 387 -11.67 11.36 5.15
CA ALA A 387 -12.98 11.25 5.77
C ALA A 387 -13.69 9.99 5.31
N ALA A 388 -14.27 9.23 6.24
CA ALA A 388 -15.08 8.06 5.93
C ALA A 388 -16.35 8.07 6.78
N PHE A 389 -17.47 7.76 6.15
CA PHE A 389 -18.81 7.82 6.71
C PHE A 389 -19.55 6.54 6.38
N SER A 390 -20.13 5.88 7.38
CA SER A 390 -21.12 4.83 7.21
C SER A 390 -22.43 5.28 7.84
N PHE A 391 -23.50 5.35 7.06
CA PHE A 391 -24.81 5.80 7.49
C PHE A 391 -25.78 4.63 7.47
N THR A 392 -26.56 4.47 8.53
CA THR A 392 -27.67 3.51 8.57
C THR A 392 -28.98 4.27 8.39
N LEU A 393 -29.81 3.79 7.46
CA LEU A 393 -31.08 4.42 7.09
C LEU A 393 -32.27 3.70 7.72
N ALA A 394 -33.25 4.49 8.15
CA ALA A 394 -34.63 4.09 8.41
C ALA A 394 -35.54 4.93 7.50
N GLY A 395 -35.80 4.43 6.30
CA GLY A 395 -36.43 5.21 5.24
C GLY A 395 -35.54 6.38 4.80
N ARG A 396 -36.05 7.61 4.94
CA ARG A 396 -35.32 8.85 4.60
C ARG A 396 -34.63 9.52 5.79
N LYS A 397 -34.58 8.84 6.94
CA LYS A 397 -33.91 9.32 8.15
C LYS A 397 -32.66 8.52 8.46
N LEU A 398 -31.64 9.17 8.99
CA LEU A 398 -30.46 8.53 9.56
C LEU A 398 -30.82 7.92 10.92
N SER A 399 -30.77 6.60 11.06
CA SER A 399 -30.98 5.92 12.34
C SER A 399 -29.69 5.75 13.13
N ALA A 400 -28.55 5.67 12.44
CA ALA A 400 -27.22 5.67 13.02
C ALA A 400 -26.20 6.22 12.01
N ALA A 401 -25.07 6.68 12.52
CA ALA A 401 -23.91 7.03 11.72
C ALA A 401 -22.64 6.55 12.42
N ARG A 402 -21.64 6.16 11.65
CA ARG A 402 -20.26 6.02 12.09
C ARG A 402 -19.38 6.85 11.19
N ILE A 403 -18.69 7.84 11.77
CA ILE A 403 -17.83 8.74 11.01
C ILE A 403 -16.42 8.69 11.58
N ALA A 404 -15.43 8.62 10.71
CA ALA A 404 -14.04 8.57 11.12
C ALA A 404 -13.16 9.43 10.21
N PHE A 405 -12.14 10.02 10.80
CA PHE A 405 -11.23 10.92 10.11
C PHE A 405 -9.76 10.56 10.36
N GLY A 406 -8.94 10.77 9.33
CA GLY A 406 -7.49 10.88 9.38
C GLY A 406 -7.07 12.33 9.15
N GLY A 407 -6.00 12.76 9.82
CA GLY A 407 -5.48 14.14 9.77
C GLY A 407 -6.27 15.16 10.60
N MET A 408 -7.26 14.71 11.37
CA MET A 408 -8.09 15.58 12.22
C MET A 408 -7.76 15.50 13.72
N ALA A 409 -6.95 14.52 14.11
CA ALA A 409 -6.54 14.27 15.49
C ALA A 409 -5.16 13.59 15.53
N ALA A 410 -4.66 13.33 16.74
CA ALA A 410 -3.42 12.60 17.01
C ALA A 410 -3.46 11.12 16.57
N THR A 411 -4.64 10.58 16.28
CA THR A 411 -4.90 9.21 15.82
C THR A 411 -6.05 9.23 14.81
N PRO A 412 -6.22 8.17 13.99
CA PRO A 412 -7.49 7.93 13.30
C PRO A 412 -8.61 7.86 14.34
N LYS A 413 -9.63 8.72 14.22
CA LYS A 413 -10.59 8.96 15.30
C LYS A 413 -12.02 9.13 14.78
N ARG A 414 -12.98 8.63 15.57
CA ARG A 414 -14.42 8.83 15.35
C ARG A 414 -14.93 10.18 15.84
N GLY A 415 -15.93 10.73 15.15
CA GLY A 415 -16.64 11.96 15.56
C GLY A 415 -17.93 11.65 16.29
N ARG A 416 -17.86 11.29 17.57
CA ARG A 416 -19.01 10.76 18.35
C ARG A 416 -20.09 11.81 18.60
N GLU A 417 -19.72 13.07 18.82
CA GLU A 417 -20.69 14.16 19.01
C GLU A 417 -21.48 14.40 17.72
N THR A 418 -20.79 14.34 16.58
CA THR A 418 -21.39 14.44 15.26
C THR A 418 -22.29 13.24 14.95
N GLU A 419 -21.85 12.01 15.26
CA GLU A 419 -22.66 10.79 15.10
C GLU A 419 -23.98 10.91 15.88
N ALA A 420 -23.94 11.38 17.13
CA ALA A 420 -25.13 11.60 17.95
C ALA A 420 -26.06 12.67 17.35
N ALA A 421 -25.50 13.77 16.84
CA ALA A 421 -26.27 14.84 16.21
C ALA A 421 -26.89 14.45 14.85
N LEU A 422 -26.34 13.45 14.16
CA LEU A 422 -26.89 12.91 12.93
C LEU A 422 -28.10 11.99 13.17
N GLN A 423 -28.28 11.46 14.37
CA GLN A 423 -29.38 10.55 14.66
C GLN A 423 -30.74 11.24 14.50
N GLY A 424 -31.60 10.67 13.67
CA GLY A 424 -32.94 11.17 13.37
C GLY A 424 -32.98 12.24 12.26
N VAL A 425 -31.83 12.71 11.77
CA VAL A 425 -31.76 13.71 10.68
C VAL A 425 -32.42 13.16 9.42
N SER A 426 -33.28 13.97 8.79
CA SER A 426 -33.96 13.63 7.54
C SER A 426 -33.14 14.08 6.33
N LEU A 427 -32.97 13.19 5.35
CA LEU A 427 -32.35 13.49 4.06
C LEU A 427 -33.20 14.43 3.20
N ASP A 428 -34.50 14.54 3.49
CA ASP A 428 -35.41 15.41 2.74
C ASP A 428 -35.47 16.84 3.31
N GLN A 429 -34.74 17.11 4.39
CA GLN A 429 -34.71 18.42 5.04
C GLN A 429 -33.26 18.91 5.22
N PRO A 430 -32.57 19.35 4.14
CA PRO A 430 -31.17 19.78 4.21
C PRO A 430 -30.87 20.88 5.22
N ALA A 431 -31.85 21.74 5.52
CA ALA A 431 -31.74 22.78 6.54
C ALA A 431 -31.50 22.22 7.97
N THR A 432 -31.81 20.95 8.22
CA THR A 432 -31.63 20.31 9.53
C THR A 432 -30.22 19.75 9.74
N TRP A 433 -29.38 19.72 8.70
CA TRP A 433 -28.06 19.08 8.75
C TRP A 433 -27.00 19.95 9.45
N ASP A 434 -27.21 21.26 9.48
CA ASP A 434 -26.20 22.24 9.89
C ASP A 434 -25.72 22.03 11.34
N ALA A 435 -26.64 21.68 12.25
CA ALA A 435 -26.30 21.39 13.64
C ALA A 435 -25.37 20.17 13.77
N ALA A 436 -25.64 19.12 12.99
CA ALA A 436 -24.79 17.93 12.96
C ALA A 436 -23.43 18.24 12.32
N ILE A 437 -23.41 18.96 11.21
CA ILE A 437 -22.15 19.37 10.55
C ILE A 437 -21.28 20.22 11.48
N ALA A 438 -21.89 21.17 12.21
CA ALA A 438 -21.17 22.04 13.16
C ALA A 438 -20.57 21.25 14.34
N ALA A 439 -21.16 20.11 14.72
CA ALA A 439 -20.67 19.27 15.82
C ALA A 439 -19.26 18.71 15.58
N LEU A 440 -18.77 18.66 14.34
CA LEU A 440 -17.39 18.26 14.03
C LEU A 440 -16.34 19.11 14.76
N ALA A 441 -16.64 20.39 15.02
CA ALA A 441 -15.75 21.28 15.77
C ALA A 441 -15.64 20.93 17.26
N LYS A 442 -16.58 20.13 17.80
CA LYS A 442 -16.52 19.58 19.16
C LYS A 442 -15.68 18.30 19.21
N ASP A 443 -15.74 17.51 18.15
CA ASP A 443 -15.02 16.23 18.04
C ASP A 443 -13.53 16.40 17.75
N PHE A 444 -13.16 17.44 16.99
CA PHE A 444 -11.83 17.59 16.40
C PHE A 444 -11.21 18.97 16.64
N GLN A 445 -9.92 18.96 16.98
CA GLN A 445 -9.07 20.15 17.08
C GLN A 445 -7.77 19.88 16.28
N PRO A 446 -7.83 19.93 14.95
CA PRO A 446 -6.67 19.63 14.12
C PRO A 446 -5.55 20.66 14.30
N ILE A 447 -4.31 20.24 14.04
CA ILE A 447 -3.16 21.15 14.01
C ILE A 447 -2.94 21.71 12.60
N SER A 448 -2.30 22.86 12.52
CA SER A 448 -1.72 23.36 11.27
C SER A 448 -0.37 22.69 11.02
N ASP A 449 -0.13 22.21 9.81
CA ASP A 449 1.16 21.67 9.37
C ASP A 449 1.43 21.96 7.89
N MET A 450 2.49 21.38 7.33
CA MET A 450 2.86 21.55 5.92
C MET A 450 1.81 21.04 4.93
N ARG A 451 0.82 20.25 5.36
CA ARG A 451 -0.21 19.67 4.48
C ARG A 451 -1.45 20.57 4.43
N ALA A 452 -1.86 21.14 5.57
CA ALA A 452 -3.00 22.06 5.65
C ALA A 452 -3.05 22.80 7.00
N SER A 453 -3.70 23.98 7.00
CA SER A 453 -4.03 24.69 8.24
C SER A 453 -5.17 24.00 8.99
N ALA A 454 -5.21 24.20 10.32
CA ALA A 454 -6.27 23.69 11.18
C ALA A 454 -7.67 24.16 10.73
N ALA A 455 -7.80 25.45 10.38
CA ALA A 455 -9.06 26.02 9.91
C ALA A 455 -9.53 25.37 8.61
N TYR A 456 -8.63 25.21 7.63
CA TYR A 456 -8.95 24.53 6.36
C TYR A 456 -9.40 23.09 6.58
N ARG A 457 -8.74 22.36 7.49
CA ARG A 457 -9.11 20.97 7.82
C ARG A 457 -10.54 20.87 8.35
N ILE A 458 -10.95 21.75 9.26
CA ILE A 458 -12.33 21.78 9.79
C ILE A 458 -13.34 22.13 8.70
N GLU A 459 -13.08 23.18 7.92
CA GLU A 459 -13.96 23.61 6.83
C GLU A 459 -14.16 22.49 5.78
N VAL A 460 -13.06 21.84 5.39
CA VAL A 460 -13.11 20.68 4.48
C VAL A 460 -13.89 19.53 5.09
N ALA A 461 -13.65 19.16 6.34
CA ALA A 461 -14.37 18.06 7.00
C ALA A 461 -15.90 18.31 7.02
N GLN A 462 -16.31 19.54 7.34
CA GLN A 462 -17.71 19.97 7.31
C GLN A 462 -18.31 19.94 5.90
N GLY A 463 -17.57 20.44 4.91
CA GLY A 463 -17.97 20.40 3.50
C GLY A 463 -18.12 18.97 2.97
N LEU A 464 -17.22 18.05 3.36
CA LEU A 464 -17.27 16.64 2.99
C LEU A 464 -18.46 15.92 3.62
N LEU A 465 -18.79 16.20 4.89
CA LEU A 465 -20.00 15.64 5.51
C LEU A 465 -21.26 16.15 4.82
N ARG A 466 -21.35 17.46 4.52
CA ARG A 466 -22.47 18.01 3.73
C ARG A 466 -22.56 17.34 2.36
N LYS A 467 -21.43 17.18 1.67
CA LYS A 467 -21.35 16.50 0.38
C LYS A 467 -21.88 15.07 0.46
N ALA A 468 -21.48 14.31 1.49
CA ALA A 468 -21.93 12.95 1.71
C ALA A 468 -23.46 12.87 1.90
N LEU A 469 -24.03 13.79 2.68
CA LEU A 469 -25.48 13.88 2.90
C LEU A 469 -26.24 14.26 1.61
N LEU A 470 -25.70 15.17 0.79
CA LEU A 470 -26.26 15.51 -0.53
C LEU A 470 -26.26 14.31 -1.50
N GLU A 471 -25.13 13.59 -1.57
CA GLU A 471 -25.01 12.38 -2.38
C GLU A 471 -26.00 11.30 -1.92
N LEU A 472 -26.20 11.15 -0.60
CA LEU A 472 -27.14 10.18 -0.03
C LEU A 472 -28.60 10.58 -0.22
N ALA A 473 -28.90 11.88 -0.20
CA ALA A 473 -30.22 12.41 -0.46
C ALA A 473 -30.64 12.25 -1.95
N GLY A 474 -29.71 12.00 -2.86
CA GLY A 474 -29.93 11.95 -4.30
C GLY A 474 -30.05 13.33 -4.95
N ALA A 475 -29.55 14.38 -4.28
CA ALA A 475 -29.79 15.76 -4.65
C ALA A 475 -28.82 16.32 -5.71
N ALA A 476 -27.65 15.70 -5.90
CA ALA A 476 -26.67 16.15 -6.89
C ALA A 476 -25.59 15.09 -7.19
N GLU A 477 -25.14 15.04 -8.45
CA GLU A 477 -23.86 14.43 -8.81
C GLU A 477 -22.72 15.38 -8.41
N THR A 478 -22.04 15.08 -7.30
CA THR A 478 -20.99 15.96 -6.76
C THR A 478 -19.58 15.40 -6.96
N ARG A 479 -19.46 14.29 -7.70
CA ARG A 479 -18.20 13.57 -7.90
C ARG A 479 -17.56 13.95 -9.22
N VAL A 480 -16.43 14.62 -9.13
CA VAL A 480 -15.56 14.88 -10.28
C VAL A 480 -14.56 13.72 -10.38
N LEU A 481 -15.05 12.53 -10.70
CA LEU A 481 -14.20 11.39 -11.04
C LEU A 481 -14.07 11.40 -12.57
N ALA A 482 -12.87 11.72 -13.07
CA ALA A 482 -12.46 11.50 -14.47
C ALA A 482 -13.09 12.34 -15.61
N ASN A 483 -13.20 13.67 -15.48
CA ASN A 483 -13.36 14.56 -16.64
C ASN A 483 -12.29 15.66 -16.73
N ARG A 484 -11.06 15.37 -16.30
CA ARG A 484 -9.89 16.21 -16.65
C ARG A 484 -9.31 15.74 -17.98
N LYS A 485 -10.09 15.86 -19.06
CA LYS A 485 -9.48 15.93 -20.40
C LYS A 485 -8.66 17.22 -20.40
N ALA A 486 -7.34 17.11 -20.47
CA ALA A 486 -6.55 18.24 -20.95
C ALA A 486 -7.18 18.62 -22.30
N VAL A 487 -7.65 19.86 -22.40
CA VAL A 487 -8.19 20.41 -23.64
C VAL A 487 -7.17 20.09 -24.74
N ALA A 488 -7.65 19.43 -25.79
CA ALA A 488 -6.84 18.96 -26.92
C ALA A 488 -6.06 20.11 -27.57
#